data_AF-A0A395GRL1-F1
#
_entry.id   AF-A0A395GRL1-F1
#
_cell.length_a   1.000
_cell.length_b   1.000
_cell.length_c   1.000
_cell.angle_alpha   90.00
_cell.angle_beta   90.00
_cell.angle_gamma   90.00
#
_symmetry.space_group_name_H-M   'P 1'
#
loop_
_entity.id
_entity.type
_entity.pdbx_description
1 polymer ?
#
loop_
_entity_poly.entity_id
_entity_poly.type
_entity_poly.pdbx_seq_one_letter_code
_entity_poly.pdbx_strand_id
1 'polypeptide(L)' 'KSPTETPILFILKKNNNLYFYINYRNFNKIFIKNYYFLFFILQILNRVINNKYFLKIN' A
#
# COMPACT_ATOMS: atom_id res chain seq x y z
N LYS A 1 5.23 2.52 -27.30
CA LYS A 1 4.61 1.29 -26.73
C LYS A 1 5.53 0.79 -25.62
N SER A 2 4.99 0.41 -24.47
CA SER A 2 5.79 -0.22 -23.40
C SER A 2 6.25 -1.61 -23.86
N PRO A 3 7.48 -2.04 -23.56
CA PRO A 3 7.95 -3.39 -23.85
C PRO A 3 7.39 -4.44 -22.87
N THR A 4 6.77 -4.00 -21.77
CA THR A 4 6.22 -4.87 -20.72
C THR A 4 4.72 -4.68 -20.58
N GLU A 5 4.03 -5.79 -20.32
CA GLU A 5 2.58 -5.86 -20.12
C GLU A 5 2.25 -6.47 -18.76
N THR A 6 1.11 -6.08 -18.20
CA THR A 6 0.59 -6.61 -16.94
C THR A 6 -0.92 -6.73 -17.02
N PRO A 7 -1.52 -7.80 -16.47
CA PRO A 7 -2.96 -7.97 -16.53
C PRO A 7 -3.66 -6.96 -15.63
N ILE A 8 -4.73 -6.38 -16.17
CA ILE A 8 -5.67 -5.52 -15.46
C ILE A 8 -6.82 -6.40 -14.97
N LEU A 9 -7.23 -6.18 -13.72
CA LEU A 9 -8.33 -6.86 -13.06
C LEU A 9 -9.36 -5.81 -12.65
N PHE A 10 -10.64 -6.15 -12.81
CA PHE A 10 -11.73 -5.37 -12.24
C PHE A 10 -12.30 -6.11 -11.05
N ILE A 11 -12.36 -5.43 -9.91
CA ILE A 11 -12.81 -6.02 -8.65
C ILE A 11 -14.05 -5.28 -8.18
N LEU A 12 -15.15 -6.02 -8.04
CA LEU A 12 -16.37 -5.51 -7.41
C LEU A 12 -16.17 -5.48 -5.89
N LYS A 13 -16.40 -4.32 -5.27
CA LYS A 13 -16.39 -4.18 -3.80
C LYS A 13 -17.80 -4.22 -3.23
N LYS A 14 -17.91 -4.38 -1.91
CA LYS A 14 -19.19 -4.46 -1.18
C LYS A 14 -20.09 -3.24 -1.34
N ASN A 15 -19.53 -2.10 -1.73
CA ASN A 15 -20.26 -0.87 -2.06
C ASN A 15 -20.72 -0.82 -3.53
N ASN A 16 -20.73 -1.96 -4.24
CA ASN A 16 -21.05 -2.12 -5.66
C ASN A 16 -20.17 -1.31 -6.62
N ASN A 17 -19.09 -0.70 -6.12
CA ASN A 17 -18.14 0.02 -6.95
C ASN A 17 -17.14 -0.95 -7.58
N LEU A 18 -16.82 -0.69 -8.84
CA LEU A 18 -15.86 -1.44 -9.62
C LEU A 18 -14.50 -0.75 -9.54
N TYR A 19 -13.48 -1.46 -9.05
CA TYR A 19 -12.13 -0.94 -8.91
C TYR A 19 -11.23 -1.51 -10.00
N PHE A 20 -10.50 -0.61 -10.64
CA PHE A 20 -9.42 -0.95 -11.55
C PHE A 20 -8.18 -1.36 -10.75
N TYR A 21 -7.69 -2.57 -10.96
CA TYR A 21 -6.55 -3.13 -10.26
C TYR A 21 -5.50 -3.63 -11.26
N ILE A 22 -4.27 -3.15 -11.14
CA ILE A 22 -3.15 -3.62 -11.97
C ILE A 22 -2.42 -4.74 -11.22
N ASN A 23 -2.23 -5.90 -11.86
CA ASN A 23 -1.58 -7.04 -11.23
C ASN A 23 -0.05 -6.97 -11.26
N TYR A 24 0.53 -6.29 -10.28
CA TYR A 24 1.98 -6.16 -10.13
C TYR A 24 2.70 -7.37 -9.52
N ARG A 25 2.06 -8.55 -9.37
CA ARG A 25 2.70 -9.70 -8.68
C ARG A 25 4.03 -10.12 -9.30
N ASN A 26 4.09 -10.22 -10.63
CA ASN A 26 5.33 -10.59 -11.32
C ASN A 26 6.36 -9.48 -11.25
N PHE A 27 5.93 -8.23 -11.39
CA PHE A 27 6.80 -7.06 -11.26
C PHE A 27 7.44 -6.96 -9.86
N ASN A 28 6.65 -7.17 -8.81
CA ASN A 28 7.10 -7.11 -7.41
C ASN A 28 8.11 -8.22 -7.03
N LYS A 29 8.25 -9.27 -7.84
CA LYS A 29 9.30 -10.30 -7.67
C LYS A 29 10.65 -9.85 -8.24
N ILE A 30 10.62 -9.05 -9.30
CA ILE A 30 11.82 -8.61 -10.03
C ILE A 30 12.40 -7.33 -9.40
N PHE A 31 11.53 -6.48 -8.84
CA PHE A 31 11.93 -5.18 -8.30
C PHE A 31 12.78 -5.30 -7.02
N ILE A 32 13.84 -4.48 -6.91
CA ILE A 32 14.64 -4.36 -5.69
C ILE A 32 13.78 -3.68 -4.62
N LYS A 33 13.47 -4.41 -3.55
CA LYS A 33 12.67 -3.89 -2.46
C LYS A 33 13.53 -3.06 -1.52
N ASN A 34 13.39 -1.75 -1.61
CA ASN A 34 13.93 -0.81 -0.63
C ASN A 34 13.05 -0.86 0.63
N TYR A 35 13.28 -1.88 1.47
CA TYR A 35 12.57 -2.00 2.74
C TYR A 35 13.05 -0.90 3.69
N TYR A 36 12.20 0.11 3.89
CA TYR A 36 12.38 1.02 5.01
C TYR A 36 12.21 0.26 6.32
N PHE A 37 12.99 0.63 7.34
CA PHE A 37 12.92 -0.02 8.64
C PHE A 37 11.55 0.20 9.28
N LEU A 38 10.71 -0.83 9.17
CA LEU A 38 9.42 -0.93 9.86
C LEU A 38 9.57 -0.91 11.39
N PHE A 39 10.81 -1.10 11.88
CA PHE A 39 11.19 -0.99 13.28
C PHE A 39 10.84 0.38 13.89
N PHE A 40 10.77 1.44 13.08
CA PHE A 40 10.37 2.77 13.55
C PHE A 40 8.91 2.86 13.98
N ILE A 41 8.04 1.89 13.63
CA ILE A 41 6.63 1.93 14.05
C ILE A 41 6.50 1.98 15.57
N LEU A 42 7.23 1.14 16.30
CA LEU A 42 7.19 1.14 17.77
C LEU A 42 7.68 2.46 18.35
N GLN A 43 8.73 3.04 17.76
CA GLN A 43 9.25 4.34 18.20
C GLN A 43 8.27 5.48 17.92
N ILE A 44 7.60 5.46 16.76
CA ILE A 44 6.57 6.44 16.41
C ILE A 44 5.39 6.31 17.38
N LEU A 45 4.94 5.08 17.66
CA LEU A 45 3.86 4.81 18.63
C LEU A 45 4.23 5.32 20.02
N ASN A 46 5.43 5.02 20.53
CA ASN A 46 5.90 5.50 21.82
C ASN A 46 5.95 7.04 21.88
N ARG A 47 6.27 7.72 20.78
CA ARG A 47 6.27 9.19 20.72
C ARG A 47 4.87 9.78 20.77
N VAL A 48 3.86 9.08 20.26
CA VAL A 48 2.51 9.63 20.13
C VAL A 48 1.54 9.14 21.20
N ILE A 49 1.85 8.07 21.94
CA ILE A 49 0.93 7.39 22.86
C ILE A 49 0.37 8.28 23.98
N ASN A 50 1.13 9.28 24.43
CA ASN A 50 0.73 10.19 25.52
C ASN A 50 0.00 11.45 25.03
N ASN A 51 -0.30 11.55 23.74
CA ASN A 51 -1.05 12.69 23.21
C ASN A 51 -2.54 12.57 23.53
N LYS A 52 -3.17 13.71 23.85
CA LYS A 52 -4.60 13.77 24.18
C LYS A 52 -5.51 13.70 22.96
N TYR A 53 -5.01 14.13 21.80
CA TYR A 53 -5.78 14.22 20.56
C TYR A 53 -4.97 13.66 19.40
N PHE A 54 -5.64 12.92 18.52
CA PHE A 54 -5.08 12.36 17.30
C PHE A 54 -5.96 12.76 16.13
N LEU A 55 -5.33 13.14 15.02
CA LEU A 55 -6.02 13.39 13.77
C LEU A 55 -5.47 12.43 12.72
N LYS A 56 -6.38 11.71 12.07
CA LYS A 56 -6.07 10.80 10.97
C LYS A 56 -6.54 11.44 9.68
N ILE A 57 -5.63 11.55 8.72
CA ILE A 57 -5.98 11.95 7.35
C ILE A 57 -6.59 10.70 6.68
N ASN A 58 -7.79 10.87 6.14
CA ASN A 58 -8.48 9.84 5.36
C ASN A 58 -8.10 9.91 3.88
#